data_AF-A0A936QNM6-F1
#
_entry.id   AF-A0A936QNM6-F1
#
_cell.length_a   1.000
_cell.length_b   1.000
_cell.length_c   1.000
_cell.angle_alpha   90.00
_cell.angle_beta   90.00
_cell.angle_gamma   90.00
#
_symmetry.space_group_name_H-M   'P 1'
#
loop_
_entity.id
_entity.type
_entity.pdbx_description
1 polymer ?
#
loop_
_entity_poly.entity_id
_entity_poly.type
_entity_poly.pdbx_seq_one_letter_code
_entity_poly.pdbx_strand_id
1 'polypeptide(L)'
;MERSPTGRKMVSHSGGWAGFITYFLRGIEEDKCLVLLSNNSTEYMRGLVKGMTALLYDRPATLPPLFIREVMGKEIATEGVEPAIANYRKYKAERPKEFVFAEDQLNPLGYFLIEADRVDDAVAVLRLNAEEYPGSSNVYDSYGDALLASGDSAQALLNFRMALAMDTTLLATHKKIDALEAVAAPMKE
;
A
#
# COMPACT_ATOMS: atom_id res chain seq x y z
N MET A 1 13.47 14.20 23.22
CA MET A 1 12.41 13.83 24.21
C MET A 1 11.09 14.27 23.65
N GLU A 2 10.12 13.36 23.65
CA GLU A 2 8.75 13.65 23.20
C GLU A 2 8.07 14.64 24.15
N ARG A 3 7.12 15.41 23.60
CA ARG A 3 6.39 16.45 24.32
C ARG A 3 4.91 16.15 24.26
N SER A 4 4.22 16.37 25.37
CA SER A 4 2.77 16.25 25.41
C SER A 4 2.08 17.36 24.65
N PRO A 5 0.77 17.23 24.36
CA PRO A 5 0.01 18.29 23.72
C PRO A 5 0.11 19.65 24.45
N THR A 6 0.36 19.65 25.76
CA THR A 6 0.56 20.82 26.64
C THR A 6 2.03 21.27 26.74
N GLY A 7 2.97 20.58 26.06
CA GLY A 7 4.39 20.92 26.02
C GLY A 7 5.26 20.31 27.13
N ARG A 8 4.71 19.43 27.98
CA ARG A 8 5.45 18.79 29.08
C ARG A 8 6.22 17.56 28.63
N LYS A 9 7.17 17.09 29.45
CA LYS A 9 8.01 15.93 29.09
C LYS A 9 7.21 14.64 29.07
N MET A 10 7.46 13.82 28.06
CA MET A 10 6.93 12.48 27.95
C MET A 10 8.04 11.46 27.72
N VAL A 11 7.77 10.24 28.17
CA VAL A 11 8.50 9.04 27.74
C VAL A 11 7.54 8.07 27.08
N SER A 12 8.03 7.41 26.04
CA SER A 12 7.30 6.34 25.38
C SER A 12 8.24 5.18 25.10
N HIS A 13 7.72 3.96 25.08
CA HIS A 13 8.39 2.84 24.45
C HIS A 13 7.36 2.00 23.68
N SER A 14 7.82 1.36 22.61
CA SER A 14 7.01 0.41 21.86
C SER A 14 7.66 -0.97 21.94
N GLY A 15 6.83 -2.01 21.81
CA GLY A 15 7.26 -3.38 21.69
C GLY A 15 6.44 -4.08 20.62
N GLY A 16 7.05 -5.03 19.91
CA GLY A 16 6.35 -5.78 18.88
C GLY A 16 6.89 -7.20 18.79
N TRP A 17 5.98 -8.16 18.68
CA TRP A 17 6.26 -9.53 18.24
C TRP A 17 5.20 -9.90 17.19
N ALA A 18 5.43 -10.93 16.35
CA ALA A 18 4.56 -11.24 15.21
C ALA A 18 3.06 -11.21 15.58
N GLY A 19 2.33 -10.23 15.04
CA GLY A 19 0.89 -10.03 15.28
C GLY A 19 0.52 -9.37 16.60
N PHE A 20 1.46 -8.87 17.40
CA PHE A 20 1.20 -8.16 18.66
C PHE A 20 2.08 -6.92 18.77
N ILE A 21 1.46 -5.77 19.06
CA ILE A 21 2.17 -4.53 19.38
C ILE A 21 1.72 -4.04 20.74
N THR A 22 2.69 -3.57 21.51
CA THR A 22 2.49 -2.80 22.73
C THR A 22 3.01 -1.39 22.53
N TYR A 23 2.29 -0.42 23.08
CA TYR A 23 2.73 0.97 23.13
C TYR A 23 2.47 1.53 24.52
N PHE A 24 3.53 2.01 25.16
CA PHE A 24 3.48 2.68 26.45
C PHE A 24 3.85 4.14 26.27
N LEU A 25 3.11 5.02 26.92
CA LEU A 25 3.37 6.45 26.95
C LEU A 25 3.00 7.01 28.33
N ARG A 26 3.91 7.81 28.92
CA ARG A 26 3.74 8.45 30.23
C ARG A 26 4.10 9.93 30.15
N GLY A 27 3.15 10.78 30.51
CA GLY A 27 3.41 12.18 30.83
C GLY A 27 4.09 12.26 32.19
N ILE A 28 5.38 12.60 32.22
CA ILE A 28 6.20 12.58 33.45
C ILE A 28 5.68 13.60 34.47
N GLU A 29 5.20 14.74 33.97
CA GLU A 29 4.75 15.89 34.78
C GLU A 29 3.22 15.98 34.91
N GLU A 30 2.47 15.02 34.36
CA GLU A 30 1.04 15.22 34.06
C GLU A 30 0.10 14.10 34.52
N ASP A 31 0.59 13.13 35.30
CA ASP A 31 -0.12 11.93 35.77
C ASP A 31 -1.04 11.26 34.72
N LYS A 32 -0.58 11.26 33.46
CA LYS A 32 -1.28 10.69 32.30
C LYS A 32 -0.49 9.52 31.76
N CYS A 33 -1.16 8.40 31.55
CA CYS A 33 -0.58 7.17 31.05
C CYS A 33 -1.46 6.58 29.95
N LEU A 34 -0.83 6.13 28.86
CA LEU A 34 -1.46 5.33 27.83
C LEU A 34 -0.72 4.00 27.74
N VAL A 35 -1.46 2.90 27.88
CA VAL A 35 -0.99 1.55 27.59
C VAL A 35 -1.91 0.99 26.52
N LEU A 36 -1.36 0.73 25.34
CA LEU A 36 -2.07 0.14 24.23
C LEU A 36 -1.51 -1.24 23.94
N LEU A 37 -2.38 -2.25 23.96
CA LEU A 37 -2.08 -3.62 23.59
C LEU A 37 -2.98 -3.97 22.41
N SER A 38 -2.38 -4.38 21.30
CA SER A 38 -3.09 -4.66 20.07
C SER A 38 -2.54 -5.92 19.43
N ASN A 39 -3.43 -6.80 18.96
CA ASN A 39 -3.08 -7.88 18.04
C ASN A 39 -3.10 -7.42 16.56
N ASN A 40 -3.28 -6.12 16.34
CA ASN A 40 -3.21 -5.48 15.06
C ASN A 40 -1.92 -4.65 14.98
N SER A 41 -0.97 -5.12 14.19
CA SER A 41 0.34 -4.49 13.95
C SER A 41 0.39 -3.61 12.70
N THR A 42 -0.77 -3.22 12.16
CA THR A 42 -0.88 -2.38 10.96
C THR A 42 -0.37 -0.96 11.18
N GLU A 43 -0.20 -0.25 10.07
CA GLU A 43 0.26 1.13 10.02
C GLU A 43 -0.68 2.13 10.72
N TYR A 44 -1.93 1.74 11.04
CA TYR A 44 -2.88 2.56 11.82
C TYR A 44 -2.44 2.85 13.24
N MET A 45 -1.52 2.04 13.79
CA MET A 45 -1.13 2.11 15.20
C MET A 45 -0.69 3.52 15.61
N ARG A 46 0.10 4.21 14.78
CA ARG A 46 0.54 5.59 15.07
C ARG A 46 -0.63 6.56 15.15
N GLY A 47 -1.59 6.43 14.24
CA GLY A 47 -2.79 7.26 14.21
C GLY A 47 -3.68 7.03 15.43
N LEU A 48 -3.85 5.76 15.83
CA LEU A 48 -4.57 5.39 17.05
C LEU A 48 -3.90 5.97 18.30
N VAL A 49 -2.59 5.80 18.45
CA VAL A 49 -1.83 6.39 19.57
C VAL A 49 -2.00 7.91 19.60
N LYS A 50 -1.92 8.59 18.45
CA LYS A 50 -2.13 10.04 18.36
C LYS A 50 -3.55 10.44 18.80
N GLY A 51 -4.57 9.75 18.31
CA GLY A 51 -5.97 9.99 18.65
C GLY A 51 -6.26 9.75 20.13
N MET A 52 -5.80 8.62 20.68
CA MET A 52 -5.93 8.29 22.10
C MET A 52 -5.19 9.29 22.99
N THR A 53 -4.01 9.73 22.58
CA THR A 53 -3.27 10.78 23.29
C THR A 53 -4.04 12.11 23.25
N ALA A 54 -4.68 12.47 22.14
CA ALA A 54 -5.54 13.66 22.10
C ALA A 54 -6.70 13.55 23.12
N LEU A 55 -7.40 12.41 23.16
CA LEU A 55 -8.49 12.16 24.12
C LEU A 55 -8.00 12.22 25.57
N LEU A 56 -6.86 11.60 25.89
CA LEU A 56 -6.24 11.64 27.21
C LEU A 56 -5.92 13.07 27.68
N TYR A 57 -5.82 14.01 26.74
CA TYR A 57 -5.57 15.43 26.98
C TYR A 57 -6.78 16.33 26.70
N ASP A 58 -7.98 15.77 26.68
CA ASP A 58 -9.25 16.49 26.49
C ASP A 58 -9.27 17.30 25.19
N ARG A 59 -8.58 16.81 24.16
CA ARG A 59 -8.54 17.40 22.82
C ARG A 59 -9.37 16.58 21.84
N PRO A 60 -9.93 17.21 20.79
CA PRO A 60 -10.60 16.48 19.72
C PRO A 60 -9.64 15.46 19.08
N ALA A 61 -10.07 14.21 18.99
CA ALA A 61 -9.35 13.17 18.29
C ALA A 61 -9.83 13.04 16.85
N THR A 62 -8.91 12.71 15.96
CA THR A 62 -9.21 12.36 14.57
C THR A 62 -8.86 10.89 14.36
N LEU A 63 -9.74 10.14 13.72
CA LEU A 63 -9.39 8.81 13.25
C LEU A 63 -8.31 8.91 12.17
N PRO A 64 -7.38 7.95 12.10
CA PRO A 64 -6.48 7.87 10.95
C PRO A 64 -7.29 7.62 9.67
N PRO A 65 -6.84 8.17 8.52
CA PRO A 65 -7.43 7.81 7.23
C PRO A 65 -7.22 6.31 6.97
N LEU A 66 -8.19 5.69 6.30
CA LEU A 66 -8.16 4.28 5.92
C LEU A 66 -7.22 4.06 4.73
N PHE A 67 -6.45 2.98 4.75
CA PHE A 67 -5.65 2.58 3.60
C PHE A 67 -6.57 2.06 2.50
N ILE A 68 -6.54 2.72 1.33
CA ILE A 68 -7.47 2.39 0.24
C ILE A 68 -7.34 0.94 -0.22
N ARG A 69 -6.13 0.36 -0.08
CA ARG A 69 -5.86 -1.06 -0.41
C ARG A 69 -6.69 -2.05 0.40
N GLU A 70 -6.96 -1.74 1.68
CA GLU A 70 -7.76 -2.62 2.54
C GLU A 70 -9.24 -2.55 2.19
N VAL A 71 -9.72 -1.34 1.90
CA VAL A 71 -11.10 -1.08 1.49
C VAL A 71 -11.35 -1.73 0.13
N MET A 72 -10.49 -1.45 -0.86
CA MET A 72 -10.57 -2.06 -2.18
C MET A 72 -10.41 -3.57 -2.11
N GLY A 73 -9.44 -4.11 -1.36
CA GLY A 73 -9.27 -5.57 -1.23
C GLY A 73 -10.53 -6.26 -0.72
N LYS A 74 -11.22 -5.67 0.25
CA LYS A 74 -12.51 -6.17 0.74
C LYS A 74 -13.62 -6.07 -0.31
N GLU A 75 -13.73 -4.95 -1.01
CA GLU A 75 -14.71 -4.74 -2.08
C GLU A 75 -14.46 -5.72 -3.24
N ILE A 76 -13.21 -5.93 -3.65
CA ILE A 76 -12.82 -6.91 -4.68
C ILE A 76 -13.21 -8.33 -4.25
N ALA A 77 -13.10 -8.67 -2.97
CA ALA A 77 -13.50 -9.97 -2.43
C ALA A 77 -15.02 -10.20 -2.36
N THR A 78 -15.82 -9.14 -2.35
CA THR A 78 -17.27 -9.22 -2.10
C THR A 78 -18.13 -8.83 -3.29
N GLU A 79 -17.68 -7.84 -4.07
CA GLU A 79 -18.40 -7.22 -5.18
C GLU A 79 -17.66 -7.37 -6.52
N GLY A 80 -16.35 -7.67 -6.47
CA GLY A 80 -15.48 -7.80 -7.65
C GLY A 80 -14.68 -6.52 -7.95
N VAL A 81 -13.74 -6.61 -8.89
CA VAL A 81 -12.76 -5.54 -9.13
C VAL A 81 -13.34 -4.29 -9.78
N GLU A 82 -14.28 -4.44 -10.72
CA GLU A 82 -14.85 -3.30 -11.44
C GLU A 82 -15.63 -2.36 -10.50
N PRO A 83 -16.54 -2.84 -9.62
CA PRO A 83 -17.15 -1.99 -8.58
C PRO A 83 -16.13 -1.35 -7.64
N ALA A 84 -15.10 -2.10 -7.21
CA ALA A 84 -14.07 -1.58 -6.32
C ALA A 84 -13.25 -0.43 -6.95
N ILE A 85 -12.94 -0.52 -8.26
CA ILE A 85 -12.26 0.55 -9.00
C ILE A 85 -13.18 1.77 -9.16
N ALA A 86 -14.47 1.56 -9.43
CA ALA A 86 -15.43 2.66 -9.49
C ALA A 86 -15.54 3.38 -8.13
N ASN A 87 -15.60 2.63 -7.04
CA ASN A 87 -15.61 3.14 -5.68
C ASN A 87 -14.31 3.87 -5.34
N TYR A 88 -13.14 3.34 -5.70
CA TYR A 88 -11.85 4.03 -5.54
C TYR A 88 -11.90 5.44 -6.13
N ARG A 89 -12.35 5.56 -7.39
CA ARG A 89 -12.44 6.86 -8.09
C ARG A 89 -13.42 7.80 -7.40
N LYS A 90 -14.58 7.29 -6.97
CA LYS A 90 -15.57 8.04 -6.20
C LYS A 90 -15.01 8.54 -4.87
N TYR A 91 -14.33 7.67 -4.12
CA TYR A 91 -13.77 7.99 -2.81
C TYR A 91 -12.67 9.04 -2.92
N LYS A 92 -11.86 8.96 -3.97
CA LYS A 92 -10.82 9.95 -4.25
C LYS A 92 -11.42 11.32 -4.56
N ALA A 93 -12.52 11.38 -5.30
CA ALA A 93 -13.18 12.63 -5.66
C ALA A 93 -13.95 13.26 -4.47
N GLU A 94 -14.71 12.44 -3.74
CA GLU A 94 -15.66 12.93 -2.73
C GLU A 94 -15.08 12.97 -1.31
N ARG A 95 -14.14 12.07 -1.00
CA ARG A 95 -13.67 11.78 0.37
C ARG A 95 -12.13 11.66 0.48
N PRO A 96 -11.34 12.57 -0.12
CA PRO A 96 -9.87 12.42 -0.20
C PRO A 96 -9.14 12.47 1.14
N LYS A 97 -9.79 12.93 2.21
CA LYS A 97 -9.21 12.96 3.58
C LYS A 97 -9.53 11.71 4.39
N GLU A 98 -10.51 10.91 3.97
CA GLU A 98 -10.90 9.68 4.66
C GLU A 98 -9.98 8.51 4.31
N PHE A 99 -9.29 8.57 3.17
CA PHE A 99 -8.47 7.49 2.67
C PHE A 99 -7.06 7.94 2.30
N VAL A 100 -6.10 7.03 2.43
CA VAL A 100 -4.74 7.18 1.91
C VAL A 100 -4.72 6.68 0.47
N PHE A 101 -4.52 7.61 -0.48
CA PHE A 101 -4.33 7.31 -1.90
C PHE A 101 -2.85 7.48 -2.25
N ALA A 102 -2.15 6.37 -2.48
CA ALA A 102 -0.76 6.37 -2.89
C ALA A 102 -0.46 5.15 -3.77
N GLU A 103 0.59 5.24 -4.57
CA GLU A 103 1.08 4.15 -5.43
C GLU A 103 1.33 2.88 -4.61
N ASP A 104 1.93 3.04 -3.43
CA ASP A 104 2.25 1.99 -2.47
C ASP A 104 1.01 1.38 -1.77
N GLN A 105 -0.20 1.83 -2.11
CA GLN A 105 -1.45 1.20 -1.71
C GLN A 105 -1.92 0.21 -2.77
N LEU A 106 -1.95 0.64 -4.03
CA LEU A 106 -2.40 -0.20 -5.13
C LEU A 106 -1.38 -1.28 -5.48
N ASN A 107 -0.07 -1.00 -5.36
CA ASN A 107 0.96 -1.96 -5.74
C ASN A 107 0.94 -3.25 -4.90
N PRO A 108 0.95 -3.18 -3.55
CA PRO A 108 0.89 -4.39 -2.74
C PRO A 108 -0.44 -5.13 -2.89
N LEU A 109 -1.54 -4.41 -3.15
CA LEU A 109 -2.83 -5.05 -3.44
C LEU A 109 -2.78 -5.87 -4.73
N GLY A 110 -2.16 -5.33 -5.78
CA GLY A 110 -1.95 -6.05 -7.04
C GLY A 110 -1.14 -7.33 -6.84
N TYR A 111 0.01 -7.26 -6.18
CA TYR A 111 0.82 -8.46 -5.90
C TYR A 111 0.11 -9.46 -5.00
N PHE A 112 -0.63 -9.00 -3.98
CA PHE A 112 -1.45 -9.89 -3.15
C PHE A 112 -2.50 -10.65 -3.98
N LEU A 113 -3.12 -9.99 -4.96
CA LEU A 113 -4.09 -10.63 -5.86
C LEU A 113 -3.42 -11.65 -6.79
N ILE A 114 -2.19 -11.39 -7.28
CA ILE A 114 -1.40 -12.38 -8.03
C ILE A 114 -1.14 -13.62 -7.16
N GLU A 115 -0.66 -13.44 -5.94
CA GLU A 115 -0.37 -14.54 -5.01
C GLU A 115 -1.63 -15.34 -4.63
N ALA A 116 -2.79 -14.68 -4.64
CA ALA A 116 -4.09 -15.29 -4.40
C ALA A 116 -4.72 -15.95 -5.64
N ASP A 117 -3.97 -16.08 -6.76
CA ASP A 117 -4.45 -16.63 -8.04
C ASP A 117 -5.62 -15.84 -8.66
N ARG A 118 -5.78 -14.57 -8.26
CA ARG A 118 -6.77 -13.62 -8.78
C ARG A 118 -6.13 -12.69 -9.81
N VAL A 119 -5.52 -13.30 -10.82
CA VAL A 119 -4.64 -12.61 -11.77
C VAL A 119 -5.39 -11.52 -12.56
N ASP A 120 -6.61 -11.77 -13.02
CA ASP A 120 -7.39 -10.77 -13.76
C ASP A 120 -7.70 -9.52 -12.90
N ASP A 121 -8.00 -9.71 -11.62
CA ASP A 121 -8.20 -8.60 -10.69
C ASP A 121 -6.90 -7.83 -10.45
N ALA A 122 -5.77 -8.55 -10.35
CA ALA A 122 -4.45 -7.93 -10.21
C ALA A 122 -4.09 -7.07 -11.42
N VAL A 123 -4.35 -7.55 -12.64
CA VAL A 123 -4.17 -6.81 -13.90
C VAL A 123 -4.99 -5.51 -13.86
N ALA A 124 -6.26 -5.57 -13.44
CA ALA A 124 -7.10 -4.38 -13.35
C ALA A 124 -6.61 -3.37 -12.29
N VAL A 125 -6.18 -3.84 -11.12
CA VAL A 125 -5.65 -2.97 -10.03
C VAL A 125 -4.31 -2.34 -10.41
N LEU A 126 -3.37 -3.09 -11.00
CA LEU A 126 -2.08 -2.55 -11.39
C LEU A 126 -2.18 -1.66 -12.64
N ARG A 127 -3.14 -1.90 -13.52
CA ARG A 127 -3.51 -0.95 -14.58
C ARG A 127 -3.99 0.37 -13.98
N LEU A 128 -4.89 0.34 -13.00
CA LEU A 128 -5.31 1.54 -12.28
C LEU A 128 -4.11 2.25 -11.64
N ASN A 129 -3.16 1.51 -11.06
CA ASN A 129 -1.96 2.11 -10.48
C ASN A 129 -1.13 2.87 -11.54
N ALA A 130 -0.95 2.28 -12.74
CA ALA A 130 -0.28 2.92 -13.85
C ALA A 130 -1.02 4.17 -14.38
N GLU A 131 -2.36 4.14 -14.40
CA GLU A 131 -3.19 5.31 -14.75
C GLU A 131 -3.03 6.46 -13.75
N GLU A 132 -2.95 6.14 -12.46
CA GLU A 132 -2.93 7.12 -11.37
C GLU A 132 -1.54 7.71 -11.12
N TYR A 133 -0.49 6.95 -11.42
CA TYR A 133 0.91 7.32 -11.18
C TYR A 133 1.78 7.11 -12.44
N PRO A 134 1.45 7.74 -13.58
CA PRO A 134 2.08 7.45 -14.88
C PRO A 134 3.57 7.84 -14.98
N GLY A 135 4.10 8.57 -13.98
CA GLY A 135 5.50 8.96 -13.89
C GLY A 135 6.38 8.04 -13.06
N SER A 136 5.84 6.93 -12.55
CA SER A 136 6.60 5.95 -11.76
C SER A 136 7.03 4.79 -12.65
N SER A 137 8.32 4.45 -12.67
CA SER A 137 8.79 3.25 -13.38
C SER A 137 8.24 1.96 -12.74
N ASN A 138 8.06 1.99 -11.42
CA ASN A 138 7.61 0.86 -10.62
C ASN A 138 6.18 0.41 -10.98
N VAL A 139 5.28 1.32 -11.34
CA VAL A 139 3.91 0.94 -11.75
C VAL A 139 3.88 0.18 -13.07
N TYR A 140 4.76 0.51 -14.02
CA TYR A 140 4.84 -0.23 -15.29
C TYR A 140 5.55 -1.57 -15.11
N ASP A 141 6.57 -1.66 -14.27
CA ASP A 141 7.17 -2.97 -13.92
C ASP A 141 6.13 -3.88 -13.25
N SER A 142 5.40 -3.35 -12.27
CA SER A 142 4.40 -4.14 -11.55
C SER A 142 3.20 -4.53 -12.43
N TYR A 143 2.73 -3.63 -13.30
CA TYR A 143 1.69 -3.96 -14.27
C TYR A 143 2.17 -5.01 -15.28
N GLY A 144 3.43 -4.93 -15.72
CA GLY A 144 4.08 -5.95 -16.53
C GLY A 144 4.10 -7.32 -15.85
N ASP A 145 4.35 -7.39 -14.54
CA ASP A 145 4.30 -8.65 -13.79
C ASP A 145 2.90 -9.28 -13.79
N ALA A 146 1.84 -8.49 -13.58
CA ALA A 146 0.47 -9.00 -13.64
C ALA A 146 0.09 -9.47 -15.06
N LEU A 147 0.49 -8.75 -16.10
CA LEU A 147 0.27 -9.15 -17.49
C LEU A 147 1.03 -10.44 -17.85
N LEU A 148 2.25 -10.58 -17.35
CA LEU A 148 3.01 -11.82 -17.54
C LEU A 148 2.33 -12.99 -16.83
N ALA A 149 1.82 -12.76 -15.60
CA ALA A 149 1.06 -13.76 -14.86
C ALA A 149 -0.25 -14.15 -15.55
N SER A 150 -0.90 -13.23 -16.29
CA SER A 150 -2.11 -13.52 -17.09
C SER A 150 -1.79 -14.20 -18.43
N GLY A 151 -0.50 -14.32 -18.78
CA GLY A 151 -0.04 -14.90 -20.04
C GLY A 151 0.09 -13.92 -21.20
N ASP A 152 -0.17 -12.63 -20.98
CA ASP A 152 0.03 -11.58 -21.98
C ASP A 152 1.48 -11.08 -21.99
N SER A 153 2.39 -11.98 -22.39
CA SER A 153 3.83 -11.70 -22.49
C SER A 153 4.15 -10.53 -23.42
N ALA A 154 3.31 -10.27 -24.43
CA ALA A 154 3.50 -9.18 -25.38
C ALA A 154 3.27 -7.81 -24.71
N GLN A 155 2.15 -7.65 -23.99
CA GLN A 155 1.89 -6.42 -23.24
C GLN A 155 2.82 -6.28 -22.04
N ALA A 156 3.20 -7.38 -21.38
CA ALA A 156 4.19 -7.36 -20.31
C ALA A 156 5.52 -6.77 -20.79
N LEU A 157 6.02 -7.23 -21.94
CA LEU A 157 7.26 -6.73 -22.55
C LEU A 157 7.19 -5.22 -22.86
N LEU A 158 6.06 -4.73 -23.36
CA LEU A 158 5.86 -3.30 -23.60
C LEU A 158 5.96 -2.49 -22.31
N ASN A 159 5.31 -2.95 -21.23
CA ASN A 159 5.34 -2.27 -19.94
C ASN A 159 6.71 -2.33 -19.26
N PHE A 160 7.42 -3.46 -19.31
CA PHE A 160 8.80 -3.54 -18.80
C PHE A 160 9.74 -2.59 -19.54
N ARG A 161 9.60 -2.45 -20.87
CA ARG A 161 10.36 -1.48 -21.65
C ARG A 161 10.02 -0.04 -21.27
N MET A 162 8.75 0.27 -20.99
CA MET A 162 8.36 1.58 -20.48
C MET A 162 9.00 1.87 -19.11
N ALA A 163 8.97 0.89 -18.19
CA ALA A 163 9.61 1.01 -16.88
C ALA A 163 11.11 1.34 -17.01
N LEU A 164 11.84 0.62 -17.88
CA LEU A 164 13.28 0.85 -18.10
C LEU A 164 13.60 2.15 -18.85
N ALA A 165 12.69 2.62 -19.70
CA ALA A 165 12.85 3.92 -20.34
C ALA A 165 12.78 5.07 -19.30
N MET A 166 12.08 4.85 -18.18
CA MET A 166 11.98 5.79 -17.06
C MET A 166 13.10 5.61 -16.03
N ASP A 167 13.44 4.37 -15.70
CA ASP A 167 14.52 4.03 -14.77
C ASP A 167 15.33 2.83 -15.28
N THR A 168 16.52 3.13 -15.80
CA THR A 168 17.42 2.13 -16.37
C THR A 168 18.11 1.25 -15.33
N THR A 169 17.96 1.56 -14.03
CA THR A 169 18.64 0.85 -12.94
C THR A 169 17.87 -0.38 -12.43
N LEU A 170 16.66 -0.63 -12.94
CA LEU A 170 15.82 -1.78 -12.58
C LEU A 170 16.39 -3.09 -13.14
N LEU A 171 17.41 -3.64 -12.46
CA LEU A 171 18.11 -4.86 -12.87
C LEU A 171 17.19 -6.08 -12.99
N ALA A 172 16.14 -6.17 -12.16
CA ALA A 172 15.15 -7.24 -12.24
C ALA A 172 14.35 -7.14 -13.55
N THR A 173 13.92 -5.94 -13.93
CA THR A 173 13.15 -5.68 -15.15
C THR A 173 13.95 -5.99 -16.42
N HIS A 174 15.24 -5.66 -16.46
CA HIS A 174 16.14 -6.08 -17.56
C HIS A 174 16.11 -7.61 -17.76
N LYS A 175 16.23 -8.38 -16.68
CA LYS A 175 16.19 -9.85 -16.74
C LYS A 175 14.84 -10.39 -17.23
N LYS A 176 13.73 -9.75 -16.84
CA LYS A 176 12.38 -10.12 -17.30
C LYS A 176 12.28 -9.93 -18.82
N ILE A 177 12.80 -8.83 -19.36
CA ILE A 177 12.83 -8.56 -20.80
C ILE A 177 13.69 -9.59 -21.54
N ASP A 178 14.93 -9.81 -21.08
CA ASP A 178 15.85 -10.78 -21.71
C ASP A 178 15.22 -12.18 -21.77
N ALA A 179 14.56 -12.60 -20.69
CA ALA A 179 13.86 -13.89 -20.63
C ALA A 179 12.70 -13.98 -21.65
N LEU A 180 11.89 -12.92 -21.76
CA LEU A 180 10.78 -12.87 -22.71
C LEU A 180 11.26 -12.88 -24.17
N GLU A 181 12.34 -12.16 -24.47
CA GLU A 181 12.94 -12.10 -25.81
C GLU A 181 13.59 -13.43 -26.20
N ALA A 182 14.24 -14.11 -25.25
CA ALA A 182 14.84 -15.42 -25.49
C ALA A 182 13.79 -16.48 -25.87
N VAL A 183 12.59 -16.42 -25.27
CA VAL A 183 11.46 -17.31 -25.62
C VAL A 183 10.89 -16.98 -27.00
N ALA A 184 10.93 -15.72 -27.43
CA ALA A 184 10.43 -15.27 -28.73
C ALA A 184 11.41 -15.49 -29.89
N ALA A 185 12.70 -15.72 -29.62
CA ALA A 185 13.69 -16.01 -30.65
C ALA A 185 13.48 -17.43 -31.20
N PRO A 186 13.34 -17.62 -32.54
CA PRO A 186 13.22 -18.96 -33.10
C PRO A 186 14.48 -19.76 -32.77
N MET A 187 14.30 -21.01 -32.33
CA MET A 187 15.38 -22.00 -32.22
C MET A 187 16.13 -22.02 -33.55
N LYS A 188 17.34 -21.46 -33.56
CA LYS A 188 18.26 -21.62 -34.70
C LYS A 188 18.66 -23.10 -34.72
N GLU A 189 18.22 -23.81 -35.75
CA GLU A 189 18.74 -25.13 -36.14
C GLU A 189 20.24 -25.07 -36.45
#